data_AF-A0A6A4IL03-F1
#
_entry.id   AF-A0A6A4IL03-F1
#
_cell.length_a   1.000
_cell.length_b   1.000
_cell.length_c   1.000
_cell.angle_alpha   90.00
_cell.angle_beta   90.00
_cell.angle_gamma   90.00
#
_symmetry.space_group_name_H-M   'P 1'
#
loop_
_entity.id
_entity.type
_entity.pdbx_description
1 polymer ?
#
loop_
_entity_poly.entity_id
_entity_poly.type
_entity_poly.pdbx_seq_one_letter_code
_entity_poly.pdbx_strand_id
1 'polypeptide(L)'
;MRRSAHQADMLEEAEQNDPARQRYQRMYWEALPEFGGDAIVPASLESSKKVAQHLAAKALQLKDHKYLPSIPDTDTIKTPKEPIQISMKDGRPDIHFIDVGTKFLDVSSEIKRLARIESRARFRTKKAAEKQKLSA
;
A
#
# COMPACT_ATOMS: atom_id res chain seq x y z
N MET A 1 13.92 17.72 -47.14
CA MET A 1 13.21 18.69 -46.26
C MET A 1 12.22 18.05 -45.26
N ARG A 2 12.20 16.73 -44.98
CA ARG A 2 11.27 16.13 -43.98
C ARG A 2 11.87 15.93 -42.56
N ARG A 3 13.20 15.96 -42.42
CA ARG A 3 13.88 15.77 -41.12
C ARG A 3 13.75 16.97 -40.16
N SER A 4 13.51 18.16 -40.70
CA SER A 4 13.39 19.39 -39.90
C SER A 4 12.05 19.51 -39.17
N ALA A 5 10.96 19.01 -39.74
CA ALA A 5 9.64 19.07 -39.11
C ALA A 5 9.55 18.10 -37.93
N HIS A 6 9.99 16.85 -38.11
CA HIS A 6 9.96 15.87 -37.04
C HIS A 6 10.87 16.23 -35.85
N GLN A 7 12.03 16.86 -36.11
CA GLN A 7 12.88 17.39 -35.04
C GLN A 7 12.24 18.57 -34.31
N ALA A 8 11.48 19.41 -35.02
CA ALA A 8 10.73 20.50 -34.41
C ALA A 8 9.56 19.97 -33.55
N ASP A 9 8.79 19.00 -34.04
CA ASP A 9 7.69 18.37 -33.29
C ASP A 9 8.20 17.72 -31.98
N MET A 10 9.35 17.04 -32.05
CA MET A 10 9.99 16.43 -30.87
C MET A 10 10.50 17.47 -29.85
N LEU A 11 10.96 18.63 -30.33
CA LEU A 11 11.42 19.72 -29.48
C LEU A 11 10.24 20.43 -28.81
N GLU A 12 9.15 20.67 -29.54
CA GLU A 12 7.92 21.27 -29.02
C GLU A 12 7.27 20.38 -27.94
N GLU A 13 7.27 19.06 -28.14
CA GLU A 13 6.76 18.10 -27.16
C GLU A 13 7.67 17.99 -25.92
N ALA A 14 8.99 18.12 -26.10
CA ALA A 14 9.97 18.14 -25.00
C ALA A 14 9.94 19.45 -24.19
N GLU A 15 9.73 20.59 -24.85
CA GLU A 15 9.61 21.91 -24.23
C GLU A 15 8.21 22.17 -23.63
N GLN A 16 7.26 21.24 -23.85
CA GLN A 16 5.84 21.40 -23.50
C GLN A 16 5.22 22.68 -24.07
N ASN A 17 5.75 23.19 -25.18
CA ASN A 17 5.41 24.48 -25.78
C ASN A 17 4.21 24.40 -26.73
N ASP A 18 3.21 23.57 -26.39
CA ASP A 18 1.98 23.42 -27.17
C ASP A 18 0.84 24.24 -26.52
N PRO A 19 0.61 25.48 -26.95
CA PRO A 19 -0.39 26.35 -26.35
C PRO A 19 -1.82 25.83 -26.55
N ALA A 20 -2.08 25.03 -27.59
CA ALA A 20 -3.38 24.43 -27.82
C ALA A 20 -3.64 23.32 -26.78
N ARG A 21 -2.66 22.43 -26.57
CA ARG A 21 -2.73 21.39 -25.54
C ARG A 21 -2.82 21.97 -24.14
N GLN A 22 -2.04 23.00 -23.82
CA GLN A 22 -2.14 23.69 -22.54
C GLN A 22 -3.53 24.32 -22.34
N ARG A 23 -4.12 24.93 -23.38
CA ARG A 23 -5.50 25.46 -23.31
C ARG A 23 -6.53 24.36 -23.07
N TYR A 24 -6.41 23.21 -23.74
CA TYR A 24 -7.31 22.08 -23.52
C TYR A 24 -7.14 21.47 -22.12
N GLN A 25 -5.91 21.33 -21.63
CA GLN A 25 -5.65 20.88 -20.27
C GLN A 25 -6.24 21.86 -19.25
N ARG A 26 -6.05 23.17 -19.43
CA ARG A 26 -6.64 24.19 -18.57
C ARG A 26 -8.15 24.14 -18.52
N MET A 27 -8.83 24.00 -19.66
CA MET A 27 -10.29 23.93 -19.72
C MET A 27 -10.88 22.75 -18.92
N TYR A 28 -10.17 21.62 -18.86
CA TYR A 28 -10.67 20.43 -18.17
C TYR A 28 -10.16 20.27 -16.73
N TRP A 29 -9.00 20.85 -16.40
CA TRP A 29 -8.30 20.57 -15.14
C TRP A 29 -8.05 21.78 -14.24
N GLU A 30 -8.17 23.01 -14.74
CA GLU A 30 -8.07 24.23 -13.92
C GLU A 30 -9.45 24.85 -13.70
N ALA A 31 -9.71 25.34 -12.49
CA ALA A 31 -10.90 26.14 -12.21
C ALA A 31 -10.73 27.50 -12.91
N LEU A 32 -11.51 27.75 -13.97
CA LEU A 32 -11.51 29.04 -14.66
C LEU A 32 -12.11 30.10 -13.74
N PRO A 33 -11.35 31.15 -13.35
CA PRO A 33 -11.86 32.19 -12.45
C PRO A 33 -13.05 32.96 -13.03
N GLU A 34 -13.22 32.98 -14.36
CA GLU A 34 -14.37 33.62 -15.03
C GLU A 34 -15.70 32.91 -14.76
N PHE A 35 -15.69 31.61 -14.45
CA PHE A 35 -16.91 30.83 -14.27
C PHE A 35 -17.33 30.66 -12.81
N GLY A 36 -16.52 31.12 -11.84
CA GLY A 36 -16.85 31.10 -10.41
C GLY A 36 -17.23 29.72 -9.84
N GLY A 37 -17.01 28.65 -10.60
CA GLY A 37 -17.45 27.30 -10.30
C GLY A 37 -16.27 26.37 -10.07
N ASP A 38 -16.48 25.38 -9.21
CA ASP A 38 -15.48 24.34 -8.94
C ASP A 38 -15.07 23.61 -10.23
N ALA A 39 -13.82 23.15 -10.27
CA ALA A 39 -13.32 22.34 -11.38
C ALA A 39 -14.28 21.18 -11.64
N ILE A 40 -14.81 21.07 -12.87
CA ILE A 40 -15.71 19.98 -13.26
C ILE A 40 -14.87 18.71 -13.41
N VAL A 41 -14.52 18.11 -12.28
CA VAL A 41 -13.95 16.78 -12.26
C VAL A 41 -15.09 15.83 -12.59
N PRO A 42 -14.99 15.01 -13.64
CA PRO A 42 -15.98 13.97 -13.91
C PRO A 42 -16.27 13.16 -12.64
N ALA A 43 -17.54 12.93 -12.34
CA ALA A 43 -17.96 12.19 -11.14
C ALA A 43 -17.26 10.80 -11.02
N SER A 44 -16.83 10.22 -12.14
CA SER A 44 -16.02 9.00 -12.20
C SER A 44 -14.62 9.15 -11.59
N LEU A 45 -13.98 10.31 -11.74
CA LEU A 45 -12.68 10.59 -11.14
C LEU A 45 -12.79 10.87 -9.65
N GLU A 46 -13.85 11.58 -9.23
CA GLU A 46 -14.11 11.79 -7.80
C GLU A 46 -14.41 10.48 -7.07
N SER A 47 -15.22 9.61 -7.67
CA SER A 47 -15.53 8.29 -7.09
C SER A 47 -14.27 7.43 -7.00
N SER A 48 -13.45 7.41 -8.05
CA SER A 48 -12.17 6.68 -8.06
C SER A 48 -11.22 7.21 -7.00
N LYS A 49 -11.13 8.53 -6.81
CA LYS A 49 -10.33 9.17 -5.77
C LYS A 49 -10.79 8.75 -4.37
N LYS A 50 -12.10 8.79 -4.10
CA LYS A 50 -12.67 8.36 -2.81
C LYS A 50 -12.40 6.88 -2.54
N VAL A 51 -12.53 6.02 -3.54
CA VAL A 51 -12.22 4.57 -3.43
C VAL A 51 -10.73 4.38 -3.10
N ALA A 52 -9.83 5.05 -3.81
CA ALA A 52 -8.39 4.96 -3.55
C ALA A 52 -8.03 5.43 -2.13
N GLN A 53 -8.61 6.53 -1.67
CA GLN A 53 -8.44 7.03 -0.29
C GLN A 53 -8.93 6.02 0.75
N HIS A 54 -10.11 5.42 0.53
CA HIS A 54 -10.65 4.40 1.42
C HIS A 54 -9.76 3.15 1.48
N LEU A 55 -9.26 2.69 0.34
CA LEU A 55 -8.36 1.54 0.28
C LEU A 55 -7.03 1.83 0.97
N ALA A 56 -6.46 3.02 0.80
CA ALA A 56 -5.25 3.43 1.49
C ALA A 56 -5.43 3.52 3.01
N ALA A 57 -6.53 4.13 3.47
CA ALA A 57 -6.88 4.19 4.90
C ALA A 57 -7.08 2.79 5.49
N LYS A 58 -7.78 1.92 4.76
CA LYS A 58 -7.98 0.52 5.15
C LYS A 58 -6.65 -0.23 5.20
N ALA A 59 -5.73 -0.01 4.26
CA ALA A 59 -4.40 -0.61 4.28
C ALA A 59 -3.55 -0.14 5.47
N LEU A 60 -3.68 1.12 5.89
CA LEU A 60 -3.05 1.63 7.11
C LEU A 60 -3.64 1.00 8.37
N GLN A 61 -4.96 0.87 8.46
CA GLN A 61 -5.64 0.19 9.57
C GLN A 61 -5.30 -1.31 9.62
N LEU A 62 -5.18 -1.97 8.47
CA LEU A 62 -4.79 -3.38 8.37
C LEU A 62 -3.32 -3.65 8.73
N LYS A 63 -2.53 -2.62 9.05
CA LYS A 63 -1.30 -2.78 9.85
C LYS A 63 -1.58 -3.15 11.32
N ASP A 64 -2.82 -3.51 11.63
CA ASP A 64 -3.23 -4.11 12.89
C ASP A 64 -2.39 -5.37 13.23
N HIS A 65 -1.92 -5.38 14.47
CA HIS A 65 -1.34 -6.48 15.25
C HIS A 65 -2.15 -7.80 15.23
N LYS A 66 -3.34 -7.79 14.64
CA LYS A 66 -4.14 -9.00 14.40
C LYS A 66 -3.50 -9.96 13.40
N TYR A 67 -2.77 -9.45 12.41
CA TYR A 67 -2.21 -10.27 11.33
C TYR A 67 -0.70 -10.52 11.49
N LEU A 68 0.00 -9.65 12.22
CA LEU A 68 1.36 -9.92 12.71
C LEU A 68 1.32 -10.16 14.22
N PRO A 69 1.59 -11.38 14.70
CA PRO A 69 1.76 -11.60 16.13
C PRO A 69 2.98 -10.80 16.60
N SER A 70 2.78 -9.91 17.57
CA SER A 70 3.89 -9.23 18.23
C SER A 70 4.59 -10.22 19.16
N ILE A 71 5.89 -10.41 18.98
CA ILE A 71 6.70 -11.24 19.87
C ILE A 71 7.06 -10.36 21.08
N PRO A 72 6.73 -10.75 22.32
CA PRO A 72 7.09 -9.97 23.48
C PRO A 72 8.61 -9.94 23.66
N ASP A 73 9.12 -8.79 24.09
CA ASP A 73 10.53 -8.61 24.40
C ASP A 73 10.95 -9.57 25.53
N THR A 74 12.09 -10.22 25.34
CA THR A 74 12.74 -11.08 26.34
C THR A 74 13.96 -10.36 26.89
N ASP A 75 14.56 -10.82 28.00
CA ASP A 75 15.76 -10.19 28.55
C ASP A 75 16.92 -10.10 27.55
N THR A 76 17.03 -11.10 26.67
CA THR A 76 18.09 -11.20 25.66
C THR A 76 17.73 -10.60 24.30
N ILE A 77 16.45 -10.54 23.95
CA ILE A 77 15.97 -10.10 22.63
C ILE A 77 14.97 -8.98 22.84
N LYS A 78 15.34 -7.77 22.43
CA LYS A 78 14.52 -6.56 22.53
C LYS A 78 14.18 -6.04 21.16
N THR A 79 12.93 -5.64 20.97
CA THR A 79 12.48 -4.98 19.76
C THR A 79 13.24 -3.65 19.63
N PRO A 80 13.89 -3.39 18.50
CA PRO A 80 14.57 -2.14 18.29
C PRO A 80 13.59 -0.97 18.32
N LYS A 81 13.94 0.09 19.06
CA LYS A 81 13.12 1.30 19.14
C LYS A 81 13.17 2.13 17.86
N GLU A 82 14.29 2.06 17.16
CA GLU A 82 14.50 2.79 15.93
C GLU A 82 13.94 2.00 14.74
N PRO A 83 13.27 2.67 13.80
CA PRO A 83 12.63 2.01 12.66
C PRO A 83 13.64 1.46 11.63
N ILE A 84 14.87 1.97 11.65
CA ILE A 84 15.95 1.57 10.75
C ILE A 84 17.15 1.22 11.60
N GLN A 85 17.62 -0.02 11.53
CA GLN A 85 18.88 -0.41 12.14
C GLN A 85 19.97 -0.46 11.07
N ILE A 86 21.09 0.22 11.32
CA ILE A 86 22.23 0.26 10.41
C ILE A 86 23.34 -0.57 11.03
N SER A 87 23.83 -1.60 10.32
CA SER A 87 25.06 -2.29 10.69
C SER A 87 26.22 -1.79 9.82
N MET A 88 27.14 -1.07 10.46
CA MET A 88 28.37 -0.58 9.84
C MET A 88 29.52 -1.54 10.15
N LYS A 89 30.30 -1.89 9.13
CA LYS A 89 31.53 -2.67 9.28
C LYS A 89 32.58 -2.19 8.28
N ASP A 90 33.78 -1.89 8.78
CA ASP A 90 34.86 -1.35 7.97
C ASP A 90 35.17 -2.22 6.74
N GLY A 91 35.32 -1.58 5.58
CA GLY A 91 35.60 -2.24 4.30
C GLY A 91 34.40 -2.91 3.63
N ARG A 92 33.17 -2.66 4.10
CA ARG A 92 31.91 -3.13 3.48
C ARG A 92 30.88 -2.00 3.42
N PRO A 93 29.95 -2.02 2.47
CA PRO A 93 28.84 -1.08 2.45
C PRO A 93 27.89 -1.31 3.64
N ASP A 94 27.26 -0.24 4.09
CA ASP A 94 26.32 -0.26 5.21
C ASP A 94 25.10 -1.11 4.88
N ILE A 95 24.68 -1.93 5.85
CA ILE A 95 23.49 -2.77 5.72
C ILE A 95 22.37 -2.14 6.54
N HIS A 96 21.28 -1.78 5.87
CA HIS A 96 20.11 -1.17 6.50
C HIS A 96 19.03 -2.24 6.68
N PHE A 97 18.67 -2.50 7.93
CA PHE A 97 17.51 -3.32 8.29
C PHE A 97 16.32 -2.40 8.51
N ILE A 98 15.33 -2.51 7.62
CA ILE A 98 14.10 -1.73 7.65
C ILE A 98 12.95 -2.68 7.96
N ASP A 99 12.22 -2.42 9.05
CA ASP A 99 11.00 -3.17 9.32
C ASP A 99 9.88 -2.73 8.37
N VAL A 100 9.40 -3.68 7.57
CA VAL A 100 8.33 -3.45 6.59
C VAL A 100 6.95 -3.86 7.12
N GLY A 101 6.86 -4.46 8.31
CA GLY A 101 5.61 -4.87 8.95
C GLY A 101 4.69 -5.69 8.04
N THR A 102 3.41 -5.32 7.97
CA THR A 102 2.39 -5.97 7.11
C THR A 102 2.41 -5.48 5.65
N LYS A 103 3.38 -4.66 5.22
CA LYS A 103 3.33 -3.98 3.90
C LYS A 103 3.15 -4.94 2.72
N PHE A 104 3.71 -6.15 2.81
CA PHE A 104 3.67 -7.17 1.76
C PHE A 104 2.76 -8.36 2.11
N LEU A 105 1.93 -8.21 3.13
CA LEU A 105 1.07 -9.26 3.64
C LEU A 105 -0.26 -9.24 2.89
N ASP A 106 -0.65 -10.35 2.27
CA ASP A 106 -1.99 -10.48 1.69
C ASP A 106 -3.01 -10.72 2.78
N VAL A 107 -3.74 -9.67 3.14
CA VAL A 107 -4.77 -9.66 4.18
C VAL A 107 -5.84 -10.74 3.94
N SER A 108 -6.19 -10.99 2.67
CA SER A 108 -7.21 -11.99 2.34
C SER A 108 -6.73 -13.41 2.65
N SER A 109 -5.44 -13.68 2.40
CA SER A 109 -4.81 -14.95 2.73
C SER A 109 -4.72 -15.17 4.24
N GLU A 110 -4.44 -14.13 5.01
CA GLU A 110 -4.34 -14.21 6.46
C GLU A 110 -5.68 -14.41 7.15
N ILE A 111 -6.74 -13.74 6.68
CA ILE A 111 -8.09 -13.98 7.19
C ILE A 111 -8.47 -15.46 6.99
N LYS A 112 -8.18 -16.03 5.81
CA LYS A 112 -8.42 -17.45 5.53
C LYS A 112 -7.57 -18.35 6.43
N ARG A 113 -6.31 -17.97 6.70
CA ARG A 113 -5.40 -18.71 7.59
C ARG A 113 -5.94 -18.75 9.01
N LEU A 114 -6.33 -17.60 9.57
CA LEU A 114 -6.89 -17.49 10.92
C LEU A 114 -8.17 -18.33 11.07
N ALA A 115 -9.11 -18.24 10.12
CA ALA A 115 -10.33 -19.04 10.13
C ALA A 115 -10.04 -20.56 10.10
N ARG A 116 -9.02 -20.98 9.35
CA ARG A 116 -8.59 -22.38 9.29
C ARG A 116 -7.95 -22.85 10.60
N ILE A 117 -7.15 -22.01 11.26
CA ILE A 117 -6.57 -22.29 12.57
C ILE A 117 -7.68 -22.51 13.59
N GLU A 118 -8.66 -21.60 13.65
CA GLU A 118 -9.79 -21.69 14.57
C GLU A 118 -10.60 -22.97 14.32
N SER A 119 -10.90 -23.27 13.05
CA SER A 119 -11.61 -24.49 12.67
C SER A 119 -10.88 -25.76 13.11
N ARG A 120 -9.55 -25.79 12.92
CA ARG A 120 -8.70 -26.90 13.40
C ARG A 120 -8.69 -27.02 14.91
N ALA A 121 -8.64 -25.90 15.64
CA ALA A 121 -8.68 -25.89 17.10
C ALA A 121 -9.99 -26.49 17.62
N ARG A 122 -11.13 -26.08 17.06
CA ARG A 122 -12.46 -26.63 17.40
C ARG A 122 -12.56 -28.13 17.12
N PHE A 123 -11.96 -28.60 16.02
CA PHE A 123 -11.95 -30.04 15.73
C PHE A 123 -11.09 -30.83 16.71
N ARG A 124 -9.93 -30.28 17.10
CA ARG A 124 -9.04 -30.90 18.10
C ARG A 124 -9.70 -31.01 19.46
N THR A 125 -10.42 -29.97 19.91
CA THR A 125 -11.14 -30.01 21.20
C THR A 125 -12.26 -31.05 21.19
N LYS A 126 -13.04 -31.13 20.10
CA LYS A 126 -14.07 -32.18 19.93
C LYS A 126 -13.47 -33.58 19.99
N LYS A 127 -12.41 -33.84 19.22
CA LYS A 127 -11.75 -35.15 19.19
C LYS A 127 -11.12 -35.52 20.54
N ALA A 128 -10.58 -34.53 21.26
CA ALA A 128 -10.06 -34.75 22.61
C ALA A 128 -11.18 -35.14 23.60
N ALA A 129 -12.34 -34.48 23.53
CA ALA A 129 -13.51 -34.80 24.35
C ALA A 129 -14.07 -36.20 24.05
N GLU A 130 -14.13 -36.59 22.77
CA GLU A 130 -14.53 -37.95 22.38
C GLU A 130 -13.57 -39.01 22.92
N LYS A 131 -12.25 -38.77 22.84
CA LYS A 131 -11.24 -39.67 23.39
C LYS A 131 -11.37 -39.83 24.90
N GLN A 132 -11.63 -38.74 25.62
CA GLN A 132 -11.86 -38.77 27.08
C GLN A 132 -13.10 -39.58 27.45
N LYS A 133 -14.19 -39.47 26.67
CA LYS A 133 -15.40 -40.28 26.86
C LYS A 133 -15.19 -41.77 26.58
N LEU A 134 -14.30 -42.12 25.65
CA LEU A 134 -13.98 -43.51 25.35
C LEU A 134 -13.03 -44.17 26.36
N SER A 135 -12.27 -43.35 27.10
CA SER A 135 -11.31 -43.82 28.12
C SER A 135 -11.88 -43.83 29.54
N ALA A 136 -13.11 -43.36 29.73
CA ALA A 136 -13.85 -43.37 30.99
C ALA A 136 -14.91 -44.47 30.96
#